data_AF-A0A497FCN8-F1
#
_entry.id   AF-A0A497FCN8-F1
#
_cell.length_a   1.000
_cell.length_b   1.000
_cell.length_c   1.000
_cell.angle_alpha   90.00
_cell.angle_beta   90.00
_cell.angle_gamma   90.00
#
_symmetry.space_group_name_H-M   'P 1'
#
loop_
_entity.id
_entity.type
_entity.pdbx_description
1 polymer ?
#
loop_
_entity_poly.entity_id
_entity_poly.type
_entity_poly.pdbx_seq_one_letter_code
_entity_poly.pdbx_strand_id
1 'polypeptide(L)'
;MVALFEKDPSALKKLAELLVTVPDIRLAIVEGVMREVATKRDLEALRKELQEYIDKRIAEVRSEIAEIRSELGRLGDRAARLEARVARLEGQVSLLIKIFIAFNVPILIGIIGILLKMVLAP
;
A
#
# COMPACT_ATOMS: atom_id res chain seq x y z
N MET A 1 -64.78 21.78 -12.82
CA MET A 1 -63.60 22.59 -12.46
C MET A 1 -62.29 21.95 -12.92
N VAL A 2 -62.05 20.66 -12.67
CA VAL A 2 -60.80 19.98 -13.09
C VAL A 2 -60.57 20.01 -14.62
N ALA A 3 -61.62 19.77 -15.43
CA ALA A 3 -61.53 19.79 -16.90
C ALA A 3 -61.19 21.17 -17.53
N LEU A 4 -61.32 22.27 -16.79
CA LEU A 4 -60.92 23.61 -17.24
C LEU A 4 -59.41 23.84 -17.11
N PHE A 5 -58.77 23.20 -16.13
CA PHE A 5 -57.32 23.30 -15.91
C PHE A 5 -56.51 22.35 -16.80
N GLU A 6 -57.10 21.25 -17.26
CA GLU A 6 -56.47 20.35 -18.25
C GLU A 6 -56.37 20.96 -19.65
N LYS A 7 -57.28 21.89 -19.99
CA LYS A 7 -57.33 22.54 -21.32
C LYS A 7 -56.58 23.88 -21.39
N ASP A 8 -56.38 24.56 -20.27
CA ASP A 8 -55.70 25.87 -20.21
C ASP A 8 -54.53 25.87 -19.21
N PRO A 9 -53.29 25.65 -19.72
CA PRO A 9 -52.07 25.68 -18.90
C PRO A 9 -51.81 27.04 -18.24
N SER A 10 -52.29 28.14 -18.83
CA SER A 10 -52.09 29.48 -18.28
C SER A 10 -52.96 29.71 -17.04
N ALA A 11 -54.18 29.16 -17.05
CA ALA A 11 -55.07 29.18 -15.88
C ALA A 11 -54.50 28.36 -14.72
N LEU A 12 -53.89 27.19 -15.00
CA LEU A 12 -53.21 26.37 -13.99
C LEU A 12 -52.02 27.11 -13.38
N LYS A 13 -51.20 27.77 -14.20
CA LYS A 13 -50.04 28.55 -13.73
C LYS A 13 -50.47 29.71 -12.82
N LYS A 14 -51.51 30.45 -13.21
CA LYS A 14 -52.06 31.55 -12.40
C LYS A 14 -52.65 31.07 -11.08
N LEU A 15 -53.30 29.90 -11.08
CA LEU A 15 -53.77 29.26 -9.85
C LEU A 15 -52.59 28.85 -8.95
N ALA A 16 -51.55 28.23 -9.50
CA ALA A 16 -50.35 27.85 -8.73
C ALA A 16 -49.65 29.08 -8.12
N GLU A 17 -49.53 30.17 -8.87
CA GLU A 17 -48.99 31.45 -8.38
C GLU A 17 -49.80 31.98 -7.19
N LEU A 18 -51.14 31.95 -7.27
CA LEU A 18 -52.02 32.34 -6.16
C LEU A 18 -51.92 31.41 -4.95
N LEU A 19 -51.85 30.10 -5.17
CA LEU A 19 -51.73 29.11 -4.08
C LEU A 19 -50.39 29.24 -3.34
N VAL A 20 -49.28 29.53 -4.03
CA VAL A 20 -47.96 29.75 -3.41
C VAL A 20 -47.91 31.06 -2.61
N THR A 21 -48.76 32.05 -2.91
CA THR A 21 -48.88 33.25 -2.08
C THR A 21 -49.57 32.99 -0.74
N VAL A 22 -50.43 31.96 -0.64
CA VAL A 22 -51.09 31.58 0.62
C VAL A 22 -50.05 31.02 1.61
N PRO A 23 -49.88 31.63 2.80
CA PRO A 23 -48.87 31.22 3.78
C PRO A 23 -48.94 29.75 4.17
N ASP A 24 -50.14 29.22 4.41
CA ASP A 24 -50.34 27.84 4.88
C ASP A 24 -49.97 26.80 3.81
N ILE A 25 -50.33 27.08 2.55
CA ILE A 25 -50.00 26.20 1.42
C ILE A 25 -48.49 26.23 1.15
N ARG A 26 -47.88 27.42 1.20
CA ARG A 26 -46.44 27.56 1.07
C ARG A 26 -45.70 26.83 2.19
N LEU A 27 -46.19 26.90 3.43
CA LEU A 27 -45.62 26.18 4.56
C LEU A 27 -45.74 24.67 4.37
N ALA A 28 -46.91 24.17 3.98
CA ALA A 28 -47.13 22.74 3.72
C ALA A 28 -46.20 22.21 2.60
N ILE A 29 -45.98 22.99 1.53
CA ILE A 29 -45.04 22.64 0.45
C ILE A 29 -43.59 22.61 0.99
N VAL A 30 -43.19 23.63 1.76
CA VAL A 30 -41.84 23.69 2.35
C VAL A 30 -41.61 22.55 3.33
N GLU A 31 -42.57 22.23 4.20
CA GLU A 31 -42.48 21.12 5.15
C GLU A 31 -42.41 19.77 4.43
N GLY A 32 -43.21 19.57 3.37
CA GLY A 32 -43.14 18.38 2.53
C GLY A 32 -41.78 18.20 1.89
N VAL A 33 -41.26 19.26 1.24
CA VAL A 33 -39.95 19.24 0.59
C VAL A 33 -38.81 19.06 1.61
N MET A 34 -38.82 19.78 2.73
CA MET A 34 -37.80 19.69 3.78
C MET A 34 -37.67 18.29 4.39
N ARG A 35 -38.72 17.47 4.31
CA ARG A 35 -38.71 16.07 4.75
C ARG A 35 -38.00 15.14 3.77
N GLU A 36 -37.88 15.55 2.51
CA GLU A 36 -37.27 14.77 1.43
C GLU A 36 -35.86 15.25 1.04
N VAL A 37 -35.53 16.53 1.26
CA VAL A 37 -34.17 17.04 1.00
C VAL A 37 -33.27 16.92 2.23
N ALA A 38 -32.05 16.43 2.00
CA ALA A 38 -30.99 16.48 3.00
C ALA A 38 -30.73 17.94 3.42
N THR A 39 -30.77 18.19 4.71
CA THR A 39 -30.52 19.53 5.25
C THR A 39 -29.03 19.83 5.22
N LYS A 40 -28.67 21.12 5.30
CA LYS A 40 -27.25 21.52 5.42
C LYS A 40 -26.57 20.87 6.62
N ARG A 41 -27.31 20.63 7.71
CA ARG A 41 -26.79 19.97 8.92
C ARG A 41 -26.41 18.52 8.66
N ASP A 42 -27.22 17.80 7.87
CA ASP A 42 -26.93 16.40 7.51
C ASP A 42 -25.66 16.32 6.68
N LEU A 43 -25.47 17.25 5.74
CA LEU A 43 -24.26 17.35 4.94
C LEU A 43 -23.03 17.73 5.78
N GLU A 44 -23.17 18.62 6.76
CA GLU A 44 -22.09 18.97 7.69
C GLU A 44 -21.70 17.80 8.59
N ALA A 45 -22.67 17.05 9.10
CA ALA A 45 -22.43 15.83 9.88
C ALA A 45 -21.68 14.79 9.04
N LEU A 46 -22.18 14.50 7.83
CA LEU A 46 -21.53 13.56 6.91
C LEU A 46 -20.11 14.01 6.55
N ARG A 47 -19.90 15.30 6.30
CA ARG A 47 -18.56 15.85 6.01
C ARG A 47 -17.61 15.61 7.18
N LYS A 48 -18.08 15.83 8.41
CA LYS A 48 -17.28 15.64 9.62
C LYS A 48 -16.93 14.16 9.83
N GLU A 49 -17.91 13.26 9.70
CA GLU A 49 -17.69 11.81 9.77
C GLU A 49 -16.70 11.33 8.71
N LEU A 50 -16.85 11.81 7.48
CA LEU A 50 -15.94 11.46 6.40
C LEU A 50 -14.52 11.96 6.68
N GLN A 51 -14.38 13.18 7.21
CA GLN A 51 -13.08 13.74 7.58
C GLN A 51 -12.42 12.92 8.69
N GLU A 52 -13.15 12.60 9.76
CA GLU A 52 -12.64 11.76 10.85
C GLU A 52 -12.25 10.36 10.37
N TYR A 53 -13.06 9.76 9.49
CA TYR A 53 -12.75 8.48 8.87
C TYR A 53 -11.46 8.54 8.05
N ILE A 54 -11.33 9.54 7.17
CA ILE A 54 -10.15 9.72 6.33
C ILE A 54 -8.90 9.95 7.20
N ASP A 55 -8.98 10.82 8.20
CA ASP A 55 -7.86 11.12 9.08
C ASP A 55 -7.39 9.87 9.83
N LYS A 56 -8.34 9.05 10.32
CA LYS A 56 -8.03 7.77 10.96
C LYS A 56 -7.34 6.79 10.00
N ARG A 57 -7.86 6.66 8.78
CA ARG A 57 -7.26 5.77 7.75
C ARG A 57 -5.86 6.24 7.33
N ILE A 58 -5.65 7.55 7.22
CA ILE A 58 -4.33 8.12 6.92
C ILE A 58 -3.36 7.81 8.06
N ALA A 59 -3.79 7.95 9.32
CA ALA A 59 -2.95 7.65 10.48
C ALA A 59 -2.54 6.17 10.53
N GLU A 60 -3.49 5.27 10.27
CA GLU A 60 -3.25 3.82 10.21
C GLU A 60 -2.24 3.46 9.12
N VAL A 61 -2.44 3.95 7.89
CA VAL A 61 -1.51 3.73 6.76
C VAL A 61 -0.12 4.30 7.06
N ARG A 62 -0.03 5.46 7.71
CA ARG A 62 1.28 6.03 8.11
C ARG A 62 1.99 5.14 9.12
N SER A 63 1.26 4.53 10.05
CA SER A 63 1.82 3.58 11.02
C SER A 63 2.37 2.33 10.32
N GLU A 64 1.58 1.72 9.44
CA GLU A 64 2.00 0.55 8.66
C GLU A 64 3.25 0.85 7.82
N ILE A 65 3.30 2.01 7.15
CA ILE A 65 4.48 2.43 6.38
C ILE A 65 5.71 2.57 7.28
N ALA A 66 5.55 3.09 8.50
CA ALA A 66 6.66 3.23 9.43
C ALA A 66 7.20 1.86 9.89
N GLU A 67 6.30 0.92 10.17
CA GLU A 67 6.66 -0.46 10.54
C GLU A 67 7.41 -1.16 9.40
N ILE A 68 6.87 -1.10 8.18
CA ILE A 68 7.50 -1.67 6.98
C ILE A 68 8.90 -1.09 6.76
N ARG A 69 9.07 0.23 6.90
CA ARG A 69 10.40 0.87 6.78
C ARG A 69 11.39 0.35 7.82
N SER A 70 10.95 0.15 9.06
CA SER A 70 11.78 -0.41 10.13
C SER A 70 12.19 -1.86 9.81
N GLU A 71 11.26 -2.68 9.32
CA GLU A 71 11.55 -4.06 8.91
C GLU A 71 12.53 -4.13 7.74
N LEU A 72 12.33 -3.30 6.71
CA LEU A 72 13.26 -3.18 5.59
C LEU A 72 14.65 -2.77 6.05
N GLY A 73 14.77 -1.82 6.99
CA GLY A 73 16.05 -1.45 7.59
C GLY A 73 16.75 -2.65 8.25
N ARG A 74 16.02 -3.41 9.07
CA ARG A 74 16.56 -4.62 9.73
C ARG A 74 16.98 -5.69 8.74
N LEU A 75 16.23 -5.87 7.65
CA LEU A 75 16.58 -6.80 6.57
C LEU A 75 17.84 -6.33 5.83
N GLY A 76 17.97 -5.03 5.55
CA GLY A 76 19.19 -4.45 4.99
C GLY A 76 20.42 -4.73 5.86
N ASP A 77 20.33 -4.51 7.17
CA ASP A 77 21.43 -4.81 8.10
C ASP A 77 21.78 -6.30 8.14
N ARG A 78 20.77 -7.18 8.03
CA ARG A 78 21.01 -8.63 7.97
C ARG A 78 21.70 -9.02 6.66
N ALA A 79 21.30 -8.45 5.53
CA ALA A 79 21.94 -8.67 4.24
C ALA A 79 23.41 -8.23 4.27
N ALA A 80 23.70 -7.01 4.75
CA ALA A 80 25.07 -6.51 4.87
C ALA A 80 25.95 -7.40 5.78
N ARG A 81 25.40 -7.89 6.89
CA ARG A 81 26.11 -8.86 7.76
C ARG A 81 26.39 -10.19 7.06
N LEU A 82 25.45 -10.68 6.24
CA LEU A 82 25.63 -11.90 5.47
C LEU A 82 26.70 -11.72 4.39
N GLU A 83 26.65 -10.62 3.64
CA GLU A 83 27.66 -10.29 2.63
C GLU A 83 29.06 -10.25 3.24
N ALA A 84 29.24 -9.59 4.39
CA ALA A 84 30.53 -9.56 5.09
C ALA A 84 31.01 -10.96 5.52
N ARG A 85 30.09 -11.82 5.97
CA ARG A 85 30.43 -13.21 6.34
C ARG A 85 30.82 -14.04 5.11
N VAL A 86 30.11 -13.88 3.99
CA VAL A 86 30.43 -14.55 2.73
C VAL A 86 31.81 -14.13 2.24
N ALA A 87 32.10 -12.83 2.17
CA ALA A 87 33.41 -12.33 1.77
C ALA A 87 34.55 -12.87 2.65
N ARG A 88 34.32 -12.97 3.97
CA ARG A 88 35.29 -13.58 4.89
C ARG A 88 35.50 -15.07 4.60
N LEU A 89 34.43 -15.81 4.35
CA LEU A 89 34.51 -17.24 4.02
C LEU A 89 35.23 -17.46 2.70
N GLU A 90 34.94 -16.65 1.68
CA GLU A 90 35.65 -16.70 0.40
C GLU A 90 37.15 -16.50 0.57
N GLY A 91 37.57 -15.54 1.41
CA GLY A 91 38.97 -15.34 1.77
C GLY A 91 39.59 -16.55 2.48
N GLN A 92 38.89 -17.14 3.44
CA GLN A 92 39.36 -18.34 4.15
C GLN A 92 39.49 -19.56 3.23
N VAL A 93 38.51 -19.78 2.36
CA VAL A 93 38.52 -20.86 1.36
C VAL A 93 39.66 -20.65 0.36
N SER A 94 39.88 -19.43 -0.11
CA SER A 94 41.01 -19.11 -0.99
C SER A 94 42.36 -19.44 -0.35
N LEU A 95 42.53 -19.09 0.93
CA LEU A 95 43.74 -19.40 1.69
C LEU A 95 43.91 -20.91 1.88
N LEU A 96 42.84 -21.63 2.21
CA LEU A 96 42.86 -23.09 2.33
C LEU A 96 43.28 -23.75 1.01
N ILE A 97 42.71 -23.31 -0.12
CA ILE A 97 43.07 -23.83 -1.46
C ILE A 97 44.57 -23.58 -1.74
N LYS A 98 45.08 -22.38 -1.45
CA LYS A 98 46.50 -22.06 -1.63
C LYS A 98 47.41 -22.97 -0.80
N ILE A 99 47.07 -23.18 0.47
CA ILE A 99 47.81 -24.10 1.36
C ILE A 99 47.73 -25.52 0.81
N PHE A 100 46.54 -26.00 0.45
CA PHE A 100 46.35 -27.34 -0.07
C PHE A 100 47.22 -27.58 -1.30
N ILE A 101 47.24 -26.66 -2.26
CA ILE A 101 48.09 -26.77 -3.45
C ILE A 101 49.57 -26.73 -3.08
N ALA A 102 49.97 -25.78 -2.23
CA ALA A 102 51.37 -25.60 -1.83
C ALA A 102 51.98 -26.83 -1.16
N PHE A 103 51.20 -27.58 -0.39
CA PHE A 103 51.67 -28.80 0.29
C PHE A 103 51.44 -30.07 -0.54
N ASN A 104 50.26 -30.27 -1.12
CA ASN A 104 49.92 -31.55 -1.76
C ASN A 104 50.59 -31.72 -3.12
N VAL A 105 50.77 -30.65 -3.91
CA VAL A 105 51.38 -30.77 -5.24
C VAL A 105 52.84 -31.24 -5.17
N PRO A 106 53.73 -30.64 -4.35
CA PRO A 106 55.10 -31.12 -4.24
C PRO A 106 55.20 -32.56 -3.72
N ILE A 107 54.36 -32.95 -2.76
CA ILE A 107 54.32 -34.31 -2.22
C ILE A 107 53.94 -35.31 -3.31
N LEU A 108 52.90 -35.03 -4.09
CA LEU A 108 52.47 -35.88 -5.20
C LEU A 108 53.58 -36.01 -6.26
N ILE A 109 54.21 -34.90 -6.64
CA ILE A 109 55.34 -34.91 -7.59
C ILE A 109 56.50 -35.75 -7.03
N GLY A 110 56.83 -35.61 -5.74
CA GLY A 110 57.87 -36.38 -5.08
C GLY A 110 57.59 -37.88 -5.08
N ILE A 111 56.36 -38.29 -4.74
CA ILE A 111 55.92 -39.69 -4.77
C ILE A 111 56.00 -40.25 -6.20
N ILE A 112 55.49 -39.52 -7.19
CA ILE A 112 55.55 -39.94 -8.60
C ILE A 112 57.01 -40.11 -9.04
N GLY A 113 57.89 -39.17 -8.69
CA GLY A 113 59.32 -39.26 -9.01
C GLY A 113 60.00 -40.49 -8.40
N ILE A 114 59.70 -40.82 -7.14
CA ILE A 114 60.23 -42.03 -6.48
C ILE A 114 59.71 -43.30 -7.16
N LEU A 115 58.41 -43.37 -7.45
CA LEU A 115 57.80 -44.52 -8.12
C LEU A 115 58.39 -44.74 -9.51
N LEU A 116 58.55 -43.68 -10.31
CA LEU A 116 59.19 -43.75 -11.61
C LEU A 116 60.63 -44.25 -11.50
N LYS A 117 61.39 -43.76 -10.52
CA LYS A 117 62.76 -44.26 -10.28
C LYS A 117 62.78 -45.76 -9.99
N MET A 118 61.88 -46.27 -9.14
CA MET A 118 61.80 -47.70 -8.83
C MET A 118 61.43 -48.58 -10.02
N VAL A 119 60.65 -48.06 -10.97
CA VAL A 119 60.21 -48.81 -12.16
C VAL A 119 61.24 -48.75 -13.29
N LEU A 120 61.86 -47.58 -13.52
CA LEU A 120 62.81 -47.37 -14.61
C LEU A 120 64.26 -47.72 -14.27
N ALA A 121 64.62 -47.76 -12.98
CA ALA A 121 65.94 -48.16 -12.50
C ALA A 121 65.79 -49.23 -11.39
N PRO A 122 65.66 -50.52 -11.75
CA PRO A 122 65.77 -51.61 -10.79
C PRO A 122 67.18 -51.69 -10.17
#